data_AF-A0A1H7UDY9-F1
#
_entry.id   AF-A0A1H7UDY9-F1
#
_cell.length_a   1.000
_cell.length_b   1.000
_cell.length_c   1.000
_cell.angle_alpha   90.00
_cell.angle_beta   90.00
_cell.angle_gamma   90.00
#
_symmetry.space_group_name_H-M   'P 1'
#
loop_
_entity.id
_entity.type
_entity.pdbx_description
1 polymer ?
#
loop_
_entity_poly.entity_id
_entity_poly.type
_entity_poly.pdbx_seq_one_letter_code
_entity_poly.pdbx_strand_id
1 'polypeptide(L)'
;MKKFIGLTMIILLISSCDIQQKKEAKLPEVEVDIDTEAGQLPTFDVDWANVNVGTKTRTVSIPKVVVVMEEEEVEVPYIDVDMPNSGDKEELTLRVEAEVDGKEHTIDIKEIIATGNNLYVVSKLEEKEQSLGDKKLRISDQIILNAPDLNVKHIILGEKPNRVFNDEYKYVKDINSFKSELKNAKVIFTK
;
A
#
# COMPACT_ATOMS: atom_id res chain seq x y z
N MET A 1 69.22 10.04 -12.21
CA MET A 1 70.43 10.59 -11.58
C MET A 1 70.00 11.65 -10.57
N LYS A 2 70.59 11.62 -9.35
CA LYS A 2 70.91 12.74 -8.43
C LYS A 2 69.83 13.82 -8.19
N LYS A 3 69.17 13.86 -7.02
CA LYS A 3 69.54 14.58 -5.78
C LYS A 3 69.58 16.11 -5.90
N PHE A 4 68.57 16.79 -5.31
CA PHE A 4 68.55 18.15 -4.72
C PHE A 4 67.26 18.18 -3.86
N ILE A 5 67.22 18.14 -2.53
CA ILE A 5 67.66 19.09 -1.49
C ILE A 5 67.23 20.53 -1.74
N GLY A 6 66.29 21.00 -0.93
CA GLY A 6 66.16 22.40 -0.54
C GLY A 6 64.77 23.02 -0.61
N LEU A 7 64.20 23.27 0.57
CA LEU A 7 63.58 24.55 0.98
C LEU A 7 62.05 24.77 0.74
N THR A 8 61.34 24.79 1.87
CA THR A 8 60.26 25.73 2.23
C THR A 8 58.80 25.45 1.84
N MET A 9 57.94 25.77 2.83
CA MET A 9 56.54 26.21 2.78
C MET A 9 55.43 25.17 2.98
N ILE A 10 54.83 25.27 4.18
CA ILE A 10 53.41 25.53 4.49
C ILE A 10 52.31 24.66 3.83
N ILE A 11 51.31 24.34 4.66
CA ILE A 11 49.91 23.91 4.39
C ILE A 11 49.60 22.68 5.26
N LEU A 12 48.87 22.86 6.37
CA LEU A 12 47.40 22.83 6.50
C LEU A 12 46.85 21.39 6.48
N LEU A 13 45.93 21.15 7.41
CA LEU A 13 44.84 20.16 7.39
C LEU A 13 45.09 18.81 8.10
N ILE A 14 44.37 18.66 9.23
CA ILE A 14 43.60 17.48 9.68
C ILE A 14 44.18 16.10 9.39
N SER A 15 44.65 15.43 10.46
CA SER A 15 44.60 13.98 10.68
C SER A 15 45.08 13.78 12.12
N SER A 16 44.29 13.30 13.06
CA SER A 16 43.89 11.90 13.08
C SER A 16 42.77 11.72 14.10
N CYS A 17 41.70 11.05 13.67
CA CYS A 17 40.83 10.29 14.55
C CYS A 17 41.66 9.44 15.52
N ASP A 18 41.23 9.37 16.78
CA ASP A 18 41.06 8.06 17.39
C ASP A 18 39.85 8.09 18.33
N ILE A 19 38.74 7.54 17.82
CA ILE A 19 37.51 7.30 18.57
C ILE A 19 37.69 5.93 19.21
N GLN A 20 38.04 5.92 20.49
CA GLN A 20 38.04 4.71 21.30
C GLN A 20 36.71 4.57 22.02
N GLN A 21 35.78 3.91 21.32
CA GLN A 21 34.55 3.36 21.85
C GLN A 21 34.89 2.13 22.71
N LYS A 22 34.59 2.18 24.01
CA LYS A 22 34.46 0.99 24.86
C LYS A 22 33.08 0.98 25.52
N LYS A 23 32.29 0.01 25.04
CA LYS A 23 31.11 -0.68 25.61
C LYS A 23 30.90 -0.45 27.12
N GLU A 24 29.68 -0.34 27.64
CA GLU A 24 28.52 -1.22 27.40
C GLU A 24 27.22 -0.47 27.70
N ALA A 25 26.24 -0.60 26.80
CA ALA A 25 24.89 -0.13 27.04
C ALA A 25 24.18 -1.06 28.03
N LYS A 26 23.74 -0.49 29.16
CA LYS A 26 22.48 -0.89 29.79
C LYS A 26 21.70 0.40 29.97
N LEU A 27 20.59 0.50 29.24
CA LEU A 27 19.55 1.49 29.51
C LEU A 27 19.17 1.33 30.98
N PRO A 28 19.41 2.31 31.87
CA PRO A 28 18.69 2.30 33.12
C PRO A 28 17.23 2.53 32.74
N GLU A 29 16.38 1.56 33.12
CA GLU A 29 14.94 1.72 33.18
C GLU A 29 14.69 3.02 33.93
N VAL A 30 14.12 4.01 33.25
CA VAL A 30 13.68 5.23 33.90
C VAL A 30 12.37 4.89 34.61
N GLU A 31 12.51 4.18 35.73
CA GLU A 31 11.55 4.28 36.81
C GLU A 31 11.80 5.65 37.43
N VAL A 32 10.97 6.63 37.05
CA VAL A 32 10.89 7.89 37.80
C VAL A 32 10.21 7.55 39.12
N ASP A 33 10.99 7.03 40.05
CA ASP A 33 10.57 6.97 41.44
C ASP A 33 10.76 8.38 41.99
N ILE A 34 9.64 9.11 42.08
CA ILE A 34 9.57 10.43 42.69
C ILE A 34 9.71 10.21 44.19
N ASP A 35 10.94 10.22 44.66
CA ASP A 35 11.26 10.46 46.07
C ASP A 35 12.68 11.02 46.17
N THR A 36 12.85 12.24 45.70
CA THR A 36 14.03 13.02 46.07
C THR A 36 13.61 14.05 47.09
N GLU A 37 13.93 13.74 48.35
CA GLU A 37 14.09 14.71 49.43
C GLU A 37 14.76 15.99 48.89
N ALA A 38 14.23 17.15 49.28
CA ALA A 38 14.78 18.43 48.86
C ALA A 38 16.24 18.58 49.33
N GLY A 39 17.19 18.22 48.46
CA GLY A 39 18.59 18.49 48.64
C GLY A 39 18.80 20.00 48.67
N GLN A 40 19.35 20.52 49.77
CA GLN A 40 19.64 21.95 49.91
C GLN A 40 20.67 22.36 48.85
N LEU A 41 20.26 23.25 47.95
CA LEU A 41 21.16 23.80 46.92
C LEU A 41 22.14 24.80 47.56
N PRO A 42 23.43 24.75 47.22
CA PRO A 42 24.44 25.66 47.76
C PRO A 42 24.19 27.10 47.27
N THR A 43 24.29 28.07 48.17
CA THR A 43 24.21 29.50 47.84
C THR A 43 25.56 29.98 47.31
N PHE A 44 25.65 30.26 46.02
CA PHE A 44 26.70 31.08 45.45
C PHE A 44 26.10 32.46 45.18
N ASP A 45 26.60 33.47 45.90
CA ASP A 45 26.21 34.86 45.68
C ASP A 45 27.11 35.45 44.61
N VAL A 46 26.58 35.60 43.39
CA VAL A 46 27.32 36.14 42.26
C VAL A 46 26.58 37.39 41.79
N ASP A 47 27.21 38.56 41.97
CA ASP A 47 26.69 39.85 41.50
C ASP A 47 26.63 39.89 39.96
N TRP A 48 25.50 39.46 39.41
CA TRP A 48 25.18 39.56 37.98
C TRP A 48 24.09 40.63 37.79
N ALA A 49 24.07 41.24 36.60
CA ALA A 49 23.07 42.26 36.24
C ALA A 49 21.65 41.77 36.57
N ASN A 50 20.80 42.64 37.14
CA ASN A 50 19.45 42.29 37.59
C ASN A 50 18.64 41.62 36.45
N VAL A 51 18.54 40.28 36.48
CA VAL A 51 17.82 39.48 35.50
C VAL A 51 16.39 39.28 35.99
N ASN A 52 15.44 39.97 35.38
CA ASN A 52 14.02 39.77 35.64
C ASN A 52 13.52 38.56 34.84
N VAL A 53 13.40 37.41 35.51
CA VAL A 53 12.89 36.17 34.90
C VAL A 53 11.37 36.14 35.09
N GLY A 54 10.62 36.16 33.99
CA GLY A 54 9.17 36.11 34.03
C GLY A 54 8.60 35.37 32.83
N THR A 55 7.45 34.73 33.01
CA THR A 55 6.70 34.10 31.93
C THR A 55 5.86 35.15 31.20
N LYS A 56 5.99 35.20 29.87
CA LYS A 56 5.15 36.07 29.02
C LYS A 56 4.24 35.20 28.16
N THR A 57 2.93 35.35 28.32
CA THR A 57 1.96 34.74 27.41
C THR A 57 2.07 35.41 26.04
N ARG A 58 2.39 34.63 25.01
CA ARG A 58 2.34 35.05 23.61
C ARG A 58 1.34 34.17 22.86
N THR A 59 0.40 34.80 22.16
CA THR A 59 -0.43 34.09 21.19
C THR A 59 0.43 33.83 19.96
N VAL A 60 0.70 32.55 19.68
CA VAL A 60 1.45 32.12 18.50
C VAL A 60 0.47 31.39 17.58
N SER A 61 0.40 31.83 16.33
CA SER A 61 -0.41 31.18 15.29
C SER A 61 0.28 29.88 14.89
N ILE A 62 -0.19 28.76 15.43
CA ILE A 62 0.29 27.43 15.04
C ILE A 62 -0.64 26.92 13.93
N PRO A 63 -0.15 26.63 12.72
CA PRO A 63 -0.99 26.07 11.68
C PRO A 63 -1.50 24.70 12.14
N LYS A 64 -2.82 24.58 12.31
CA LYS A 64 -3.48 23.30 12.50
C LYS A 64 -3.74 22.70 11.13
N VAL A 65 -3.09 21.57 10.82
CA VAL A 65 -3.43 20.78 9.64
C VAL A 65 -4.72 20.04 9.96
N VAL A 66 -5.82 20.41 9.30
CA VAL A 66 -7.08 19.67 9.33
C VAL A 66 -7.06 18.73 8.13
N VAL A 67 -6.93 17.43 8.38
CA VAL A 67 -7.10 16.42 7.34
C VAL A 67 -8.60 16.20 7.19
N VAL A 68 -9.17 16.65 6.08
CA VAL A 68 -10.56 16.37 5.72
C VAL A 68 -10.57 15.05 4.95
N MET A 69 -11.23 14.04 5.49
CA MET A 69 -11.56 12.83 4.76
C MET A 69 -12.86 13.10 4.02
N GLU A 70 -12.84 13.06 2.68
CA GLU A 70 -14.05 13.11 1.87
C GLU A 70 -14.51 11.67 1.62
N GLU A 71 -15.73 11.34 2.05
CA GLU A 71 -16.38 10.09 1.69
C GLU A 71 -17.11 10.30 0.36
N GLU A 72 -16.69 9.59 -0.69
CA GLU A 72 -17.36 9.58 -1.99
C GLU A 72 -18.21 8.31 -2.10
N GLU A 73 -19.52 8.46 -2.33
CA GLU A 73 -20.41 7.34 -2.61
C GLU A 73 -20.16 6.85 -4.04
N VAL A 74 -19.56 5.66 -4.17
CA VAL A 74 -19.30 5.03 -5.47
C VAL A 74 -20.33 3.92 -5.70
N GLU A 75 -21.05 3.99 -6.83
CA GLU A 75 -22.01 2.95 -7.21
C GLU A 75 -21.29 1.65 -7.60
N VAL A 76 -21.51 0.58 -6.83
CA VAL A 76 -21.01 -0.76 -7.14
C VAL A 76 -22.19 -1.64 -7.59
N PRO A 77 -22.10 -2.34 -8.74
CA PRO A 77 -23.16 -3.25 -9.17
C PRO A 77 -23.39 -4.37 -8.16
N TYR A 78 -24.66 -4.60 -7.84
CA TYR A 78 -25.11 -5.68 -6.95
C TYR A 78 -26.01 -6.67 -7.70
N ILE A 79 -25.83 -7.97 -7.44
CA ILE A 79 -26.62 -9.07 -8.00
C ILE A 79 -27.14 -9.92 -6.85
N ASP A 80 -28.42 -10.29 -6.89
CA ASP A 80 -29.02 -11.23 -5.93
C ASP A 80 -29.46 -12.51 -6.66
N VAL A 81 -29.00 -13.68 -6.19
CA VAL A 81 -29.28 -14.97 -6.82
C VAL A 81 -29.92 -15.95 -5.83
N ASP A 82 -31.15 -16.33 -6.12
CA ASP A 82 -31.85 -17.41 -5.42
C ASP A 82 -31.68 -18.75 -6.16
N MET A 83 -31.02 -19.71 -5.52
CA MET A 83 -30.92 -21.09 -6.01
C MET A 83 -31.87 -22.01 -5.20
N PRO A 84 -32.54 -22.97 -5.85
CA PRO A 84 -33.38 -23.92 -5.13
C PRO A 84 -32.52 -24.89 -4.32
N ASN A 85 -32.92 -25.16 -3.07
CA ASN A 85 -32.22 -26.07 -2.14
C ASN A 85 -30.77 -25.66 -1.82
N SER A 86 -30.42 -24.38 -1.98
CA SER A 86 -29.16 -23.85 -1.47
C SER A 86 -29.31 -23.36 -0.03
N GLY A 87 -28.20 -23.35 0.72
CA GLY A 87 -28.16 -22.82 2.09
C GLY A 87 -28.34 -21.30 2.14
N ASP A 88 -27.93 -20.71 3.26
CA ASP A 88 -28.00 -19.27 3.46
C ASP A 88 -27.16 -18.52 2.40
N LYS A 89 -27.62 -17.33 2.01
CA LYS A 89 -26.92 -16.46 1.07
C LYS A 89 -25.95 -15.56 1.84
N GLU A 90 -24.79 -15.36 1.27
CA GLU A 90 -23.78 -14.44 1.78
C GLU A 90 -23.41 -13.44 0.69
N GLU A 91 -22.99 -12.26 1.12
CA GLU A 91 -22.48 -11.23 0.22
C GLU A 91 -21.06 -11.58 -0.22
N LEU A 92 -20.91 -11.91 -1.50
CA LEU A 92 -19.65 -12.25 -2.14
C LEU A 92 -19.16 -11.08 -2.97
N THR A 93 -17.93 -10.63 -2.70
CA THR A 93 -17.25 -9.64 -3.54
C THR A 93 -16.48 -10.36 -4.64
N LEU A 94 -16.96 -10.25 -5.88
CA LEU A 94 -16.31 -10.78 -7.07
C LEU A 94 -15.34 -9.75 -7.62
N ARG A 95 -14.08 -9.83 -7.20
CA ARG A 95 -13.02 -8.93 -7.66
C ARG A 95 -12.08 -9.62 -8.65
N VAL A 96 -11.78 -8.94 -9.73
CA VAL A 96 -10.73 -9.34 -10.68
C VAL A 96 -9.65 -8.25 -10.73
N GLU A 97 -8.38 -8.64 -10.67
CA GLU A 97 -7.26 -7.70 -10.75
C GLU A 97 -6.19 -8.16 -11.75
N ALA A 98 -5.63 -7.24 -12.54
CA ALA A 98 -4.52 -7.53 -13.44
C ALA A 98 -3.43 -6.46 -13.31
N GLU A 99 -2.18 -6.87 -13.35
CA GLU A 99 -1.03 -5.97 -13.49
C GLU A 99 -0.59 -5.99 -14.95
N VAL A 100 -0.57 -4.82 -15.58
CA VAL A 100 -0.20 -4.64 -16.99
C VAL A 100 1.01 -3.72 -17.12
N ASP A 101 1.80 -3.94 -18.17
CA ASP A 101 2.97 -3.15 -18.53
C ASP A 101 2.97 -2.76 -20.01
N GLY A 102 3.82 -1.79 -20.38
CA GLY A 102 3.99 -1.31 -21.75
C GLY A 102 2.85 -0.40 -22.25
N LYS A 103 1.61 -0.87 -22.17
CA LYS A 103 0.40 -0.12 -22.53
C LYS A 103 -0.66 -0.21 -21.46
N GLU A 104 -1.45 0.84 -21.37
CA GLU A 104 -2.61 0.88 -20.51
C GLU A 104 -3.63 -0.16 -20.97
N HIS A 105 -4.31 -0.77 -20.01
CA HIS A 105 -5.41 -1.68 -20.28
C HIS A 105 -6.57 -1.34 -19.36
N THR A 106 -7.77 -1.76 -19.72
CA THR A 106 -8.90 -1.82 -18.80
C THR A 106 -9.33 -3.27 -18.63
N ILE A 107 -9.82 -3.60 -17.44
CA ILE A 107 -10.44 -4.90 -17.17
C ILE A 107 -11.86 -4.64 -16.73
N ASP A 108 -12.82 -5.33 -17.36
CA ASP A 108 -14.23 -5.22 -17.01
C ASP A 108 -14.82 -6.62 -16.87
N ILE A 109 -15.58 -6.88 -15.81
CA ILE A 109 -16.46 -8.04 -15.69
C ILE A 109 -17.60 -7.86 -16.70
N LYS A 110 -17.64 -8.73 -17.70
CA LYS A 110 -18.66 -8.69 -18.75
C LYS A 110 -19.80 -9.65 -18.46
N GLU A 111 -19.50 -10.82 -17.92
CA GLU A 111 -20.51 -11.85 -17.67
C GLU A 111 -20.21 -12.65 -16.41
N ILE A 112 -21.26 -13.11 -15.73
CA ILE A 112 -21.15 -14.10 -14.65
C ILE A 112 -22.06 -15.27 -14.98
N ILE A 113 -21.49 -16.48 -14.94
CA ILE A 113 -22.14 -17.72 -15.37
C ILE A 113 -22.14 -18.71 -14.22
N ALA A 114 -23.32 -19.16 -13.81
CA ALA A 114 -23.49 -20.18 -12.79
C ALA A 114 -23.69 -21.56 -13.43
N THR A 115 -22.97 -22.58 -12.96
CA THR A 115 -23.22 -23.99 -13.33
C THR A 115 -22.81 -24.95 -12.21
N GLY A 116 -23.76 -25.78 -11.76
CA GLY A 116 -23.58 -26.62 -10.58
C GLY A 116 -23.19 -25.77 -9.38
N ASN A 117 -22.05 -26.09 -8.75
CA ASN A 117 -21.49 -25.33 -7.63
C ASN A 117 -20.40 -24.32 -8.05
N ASN A 118 -20.27 -24.01 -9.34
CA ASN A 118 -19.24 -23.09 -9.83
C ASN A 118 -19.87 -21.79 -10.34
N LEU A 119 -19.16 -20.70 -10.05
CA LEU A 119 -19.42 -19.39 -10.59
C LEU A 119 -18.24 -18.99 -11.47
N TYR A 120 -18.49 -18.78 -12.75
CA TYR A 120 -17.47 -18.31 -13.70
C TYR A 120 -17.64 -16.82 -13.92
N VAL A 121 -16.67 -16.04 -13.45
CA VAL A 121 -16.60 -14.59 -13.66
C VAL A 121 -15.77 -14.34 -14.90
N VAL A 122 -16.43 -13.88 -15.96
CA VAL A 122 -15.81 -13.61 -17.25
C VAL A 122 -15.52 -12.13 -17.36
N SER A 123 -14.24 -11.79 -17.40
CA SER A 123 -13.75 -10.43 -17.54
C SER A 123 -13.06 -10.25 -18.89
N LYS A 124 -13.13 -9.06 -19.46
CA LYS A 124 -12.43 -8.71 -20.69
C LYS A 124 -11.28 -7.76 -20.37
N LEU A 125 -10.08 -8.12 -20.81
CA LEU A 125 -8.90 -7.28 -20.75
C LEU A 125 -8.72 -6.58 -22.10
N GLU A 126 -8.81 -5.26 -22.12
CA GLU A 126 -8.71 -4.46 -23.34
C GLU A 126 -7.49 -3.55 -23.29
N GLU A 127 -6.59 -3.68 -24.26
CA GLU A 127 -5.48 -2.76 -24.46
C GLU A 127 -6.00 -1.38 -24.91
N LYS A 128 -5.43 -0.32 -24.36
CA LYS A 128 -5.69 1.08 -24.71
C LYS A 128 -4.50 1.66 -25.48
N GLU A 129 -4.71 2.82 -26.08
CA GLU A 129 -3.70 3.49 -26.92
C GLU A 129 -2.55 4.10 -26.11
N GLN A 130 -2.81 4.46 -24.85
CA GLN A 130 -1.84 5.12 -23.99
C GLN A 130 -0.71 4.16 -23.58
N SER A 131 0.54 4.59 -23.75
CA SER A 131 1.70 3.83 -23.30
C SER A 131 2.01 4.11 -21.83
N LEU A 132 2.39 3.06 -21.10
CA LEU A 132 2.87 3.15 -19.73
C LEU A 132 4.40 3.34 -19.65
N GLY A 133 5.12 3.22 -20.77
CA GLY A 133 6.58 3.14 -20.75
C GLY A 133 7.06 2.00 -19.86
N ASP A 134 7.97 2.29 -18.93
CA ASP A 134 8.50 1.32 -17.95
C ASP A 134 7.61 1.17 -16.70
N LYS A 135 6.48 1.89 -16.64
CA LYS A 135 5.57 1.83 -15.50
C LYS A 135 4.67 0.61 -15.63
N LYS A 136 4.20 0.15 -14.46
CA LYS A 136 3.16 -0.87 -14.35
C LYS A 136 1.90 -0.25 -13.79
N LEU A 137 0.77 -0.76 -14.25
CA LEU A 137 -0.55 -0.35 -13.77
C LEU A 137 -1.29 -1.58 -13.26
N ARG A 138 -1.83 -1.48 -12.03
CA ARG A 138 -2.78 -2.45 -11.51
C ARG A 138 -4.19 -1.93 -11.81
N ILE A 139 -4.96 -2.75 -12.50
CA ILE A 139 -6.35 -2.47 -12.85
C ILE A 139 -7.24 -3.54 -12.23
N SER A 140 -8.45 -3.15 -11.87
CA SER A 140 -9.39 -4.04 -11.21
C SER A 140 -10.83 -3.69 -11.53
N ASP A 141 -11.69 -4.69 -11.48
CA ASP A 141 -13.14 -4.51 -11.49
C ASP A 141 -13.78 -5.37 -10.39
N GLN A 142 -14.95 -4.93 -9.91
CA GLN A 142 -15.65 -5.54 -8.79
C GLN A 142 -17.16 -5.55 -9.01
N ILE A 143 -17.78 -6.68 -8.66
CA ILE A 143 -19.23 -6.83 -8.57
C ILE A 143 -19.57 -7.49 -7.23
N ILE A 144 -20.63 -7.03 -6.58
CA ILE A 144 -21.17 -7.64 -5.37
C ILE A 144 -22.26 -8.64 -5.77
N LEU A 145 -22.18 -9.86 -5.25
CA LEU A 145 -23.13 -10.94 -5.50
C LEU A 145 -23.61 -11.50 -4.17
N ASN A 146 -24.91 -11.43 -3.91
CA ASN A 146 -25.54 -12.18 -2.83
C ASN A 146 -25.94 -13.55 -3.35
N ALA A 147 -25.24 -14.59 -2.91
CA ALA A 147 -25.45 -15.96 -3.34
C ALA A 147 -25.03 -16.93 -2.23
N PRO A 148 -25.46 -18.20 -2.30
CA PRO A 148 -24.91 -19.27 -1.47
C PRO A 148 -23.40 -19.45 -1.69
N ASP A 149 -22.74 -20.23 -0.84
CA ASP A 149 -21.33 -20.59 -1.02
C ASP A 149 -21.10 -21.32 -2.37
N LEU A 150 -20.34 -20.69 -3.26
CA LEU A 150 -20.06 -21.15 -4.63
C LEU A 150 -18.55 -21.08 -4.93
N ASN A 151 -18.06 -22.02 -5.72
CA ASN A 151 -16.67 -22.01 -6.18
C ASN A 151 -16.47 -20.98 -7.31
N VAL A 152 -15.86 -19.85 -6.98
CA VAL A 152 -15.60 -18.76 -7.93
C VAL A 152 -14.35 -19.04 -8.76
N LYS A 153 -14.49 -18.93 -10.09
CA LYS A 153 -13.41 -19.11 -11.07
C LYS A 153 -13.37 -17.92 -12.01
N HIS A 154 -12.22 -17.26 -12.10
CA HIS A 154 -12.04 -16.09 -12.96
C HIS A 154 -11.47 -16.49 -14.32
N ILE A 155 -12.15 -16.04 -15.36
CA ILE A 155 -11.77 -16.22 -16.76
C ILE A 155 -11.54 -14.84 -17.37
N ILE A 156 -10.36 -14.59 -17.91
CA ILE A 156 -10.02 -13.33 -18.56
C ILE A 156 -9.93 -13.56 -20.07
N LEU A 157 -10.80 -12.90 -20.83
CA LEU A 157 -10.71 -12.79 -22.28
C LEU A 157 -9.66 -11.73 -22.63
N GLY A 158 -8.54 -12.18 -23.17
CA GLY A 158 -7.42 -11.32 -23.54
C GLY A 158 -6.08 -12.04 -23.50
N GLU A 159 -5.02 -11.32 -23.81
CA GLU A 159 -3.65 -11.86 -23.73
C GLU A 159 -3.13 -11.73 -22.29
N LYS A 160 -2.48 -12.78 -21.79
CA LYS A 160 -1.87 -12.77 -20.46
C LYS A 160 -0.70 -11.77 -20.45
N PRO A 161 -0.68 -10.77 -19.55
CA PRO A 161 0.44 -9.84 -19.45
C PRO A 161 1.77 -10.55 -19.16
N ASN A 162 2.88 -9.93 -19.53
CA ASN A 162 4.20 -10.48 -19.22
C ASN A 162 4.44 -10.36 -17.71
N ARG A 163 4.75 -11.48 -17.04
CA ARG A 163 5.03 -11.55 -15.59
C ARG A 163 3.82 -11.27 -14.68
N VAL A 164 2.72 -11.98 -14.92
CA VAL A 164 1.59 -12.01 -13.97
C VAL A 164 2.00 -12.76 -12.71
N PHE A 165 1.79 -12.14 -11.54
CA PHE A 165 2.00 -12.79 -10.24
C PHE A 165 0.81 -13.65 -9.81
N ASN A 166 -0.37 -13.38 -10.39
CA ASN A 166 -1.59 -14.14 -10.16
C ASN A 166 -1.78 -15.21 -11.23
N ASP A 167 -1.49 -16.46 -10.87
CA ASP A 167 -1.70 -17.64 -11.73
C ASP A 167 -3.07 -18.30 -11.51
N GLU A 168 -3.92 -17.75 -10.64
CA GLU A 168 -5.26 -18.28 -10.36
C GLU A 168 -6.24 -18.00 -11.51
N TYR A 169 -5.97 -16.98 -12.32
CA TYR A 169 -6.85 -16.56 -13.40
C TYR A 169 -6.53 -17.26 -14.71
N LYS A 170 -7.57 -17.79 -15.36
CA LYS A 170 -7.45 -18.44 -16.66
C LYS A 170 -7.61 -17.41 -17.78
N TYR A 171 -6.58 -17.26 -18.61
CA TYR A 171 -6.63 -16.41 -19.80
C TYR A 171 -7.07 -17.22 -21.02
N VAL A 172 -8.02 -16.67 -21.80
CA VAL A 172 -8.53 -17.28 -23.03
C VAL A 172 -8.56 -16.25 -24.16
N LYS A 173 -8.33 -16.71 -25.39
CA LYS A 173 -8.46 -15.85 -26.59
C LYS A 173 -9.87 -15.84 -27.16
N ASP A 174 -10.65 -16.89 -26.91
CA ASP A 174 -12.04 -17.01 -27.30
C ASP A 174 -12.86 -17.53 -26.13
N ILE A 175 -13.90 -16.77 -25.76
CA ILE A 175 -14.80 -17.15 -24.68
C ILE A 175 -15.84 -18.19 -25.12
N ASN A 176 -16.16 -18.26 -26.42
CA ASN A 176 -17.20 -19.16 -26.91
C ASN A 176 -16.78 -20.62 -26.80
N SER A 177 -15.51 -20.92 -27.13
CA SER A 177 -14.93 -22.24 -26.89
C SER A 177 -14.98 -22.65 -25.42
N PHE A 178 -14.83 -21.70 -24.49
CA PHE A 178 -14.94 -21.99 -23.06
C PHE A 178 -16.41 -22.26 -22.65
N LYS A 179 -17.34 -21.43 -23.12
CA LYS A 179 -18.77 -21.56 -22.79
C LYS A 179 -19.38 -22.87 -23.30
N SER A 180 -18.94 -23.36 -24.46
CA SER A 180 -19.46 -24.61 -25.04
C SER A 180 -19.13 -25.86 -24.23
N GLU A 181 -18.10 -25.81 -23.39
CA GLU A 181 -17.73 -26.89 -22.47
C GLU A 181 -18.62 -26.93 -21.21
N LEU A 182 -19.32 -25.82 -20.91
CA LEU A 182 -20.17 -25.72 -19.73
C LEU A 182 -21.52 -26.40 -19.97
N LYS A 183 -21.84 -27.38 -19.12
CA LYS A 183 -23.15 -28.05 -19.13
C LYS A 183 -24.11 -27.33 -18.18
N ASN A 184 -25.38 -27.19 -18.59
CA ASN A 184 -26.44 -26.60 -17.77
C ASN A 184 -26.09 -25.22 -17.18
N ALA A 185 -25.40 -24.40 -17.96
CA ALA A 185 -24.96 -23.08 -17.54
C ALA A 185 -26.09 -22.05 -17.63
N LYS A 186 -26.17 -21.16 -16.64
CA LYS A 186 -27.07 -20.02 -16.61
C LYS A 186 -26.25 -18.74 -16.50
N VAL A 187 -26.41 -17.83 -17.45
CA VAL A 187 -25.87 -16.47 -17.34
C VAL A 187 -26.75 -15.72 -16.33
N ILE A 188 -26.13 -15.21 -15.26
CA ILE A 188 -26.82 -14.47 -14.19
C ILE A 188 -26.51 -12.97 -14.25
N PHE A 189 -25.48 -12.57 -14.99
CA PHE A 189 -25.12 -11.18 -15.25
C PHE A 189 -24.50 -11.04 -16.63
N THR A 190 -24.79 -9.94 -17.30
CA THR A 190 -24.17 -9.52 -18.56
C THR A 190 -24.14 -7.99 -18.65
N LYS A 191 -23.05 -7.44 -19.19
CA LYS A 191 -22.86 -5.99 -19.42
C LYS A 191 -22.42 -5.72 -20.85
#